data_AF-A0A7K1F180-F1
#
_entry.id   AF-A0A7K1F180-F1
#
_cell.length_a   1.000
_cell.length_b   1.000
_cell.length_c   1.000
_cell.angle_alpha   90.00
_cell.angle_beta   90.00
_cell.angle_gamma   90.00
#
_symmetry.space_group_name_H-M   'P 1'
#
loop_
_entity.id
_entity.type
_entity.pdbx_description
1 polymer ?
#
loop_
_entity_poly.entity_id
_entity_poly.type
_entity_poly.pdbx_seq_one_letter_code
_entity_poly.pdbx_strand_id
1 'polypeptide(L)'
;MHSVKPLRLKREAYRSATTADSHIVVNVWVDSGISHLDGIFSYRCPNELIGKISIGSRLKVPFNSRSCEALVVEIIETNEMTQQFKIIESVLGEIPVANSAVIEFYKLMAEYWASDAYSLIKFGIPSRVASVEKNVEPSILEPDKRAIPNKRSPQNYFMMHTPHKSAYSEIVELAIEKMKNGSTLLLLPD
;
A
#
# COMPACT_ATOMS: atom_id res chain seq x y z
N MET A 1 34.69 -9.52 -48.71
CA MET A 1 34.92 -9.67 -47.26
C MET A 1 33.60 -9.42 -46.55
N HIS A 2 32.92 -10.45 -46.04
CA HIS A 2 31.68 -10.27 -45.29
C HIS A 2 31.98 -9.88 -43.85
N SER A 3 31.50 -8.70 -43.47
CA SER A 3 31.61 -8.17 -42.10
C SER A 3 30.69 -8.99 -41.19
N VAL A 4 31.29 -9.77 -40.29
CA VAL A 4 30.55 -10.59 -39.33
C VAL A 4 30.00 -9.67 -38.24
N LYS A 5 28.68 -9.62 -38.12
CA LYS A 5 27.98 -8.79 -37.12
C LYS A 5 28.40 -9.26 -35.71
N PRO A 6 28.89 -8.36 -34.84
CA PRO A 6 29.44 -8.77 -33.55
C PRO A 6 28.35 -9.36 -32.64
N LEU A 7 28.68 -10.43 -31.92
CA LEU A 7 27.79 -11.09 -30.97
C LEU A 7 27.45 -10.14 -29.84
N ARG A 8 26.15 -9.92 -29.61
CA ARG A 8 25.65 -9.07 -28.53
C ARG A 8 25.38 -9.94 -27.30
N LEU A 9 26.13 -9.71 -26.23
CA LEU A 9 25.93 -10.40 -24.96
C LEU A 9 24.51 -10.08 -24.43
N LYS A 10 23.64 -11.08 -24.40
CA LYS A 10 22.32 -10.96 -23.76
C LYS A 10 22.56 -11.08 -22.26
N ARG A 11 22.51 -9.95 -21.54
CA ARG A 11 22.59 -9.97 -20.07
C ARG A 11 21.34 -10.66 -19.56
N GLU A 12 21.52 -11.83 -18.96
CA GLU A 12 20.52 -12.49 -18.15
C GLU A 12 20.68 -11.97 -16.71
N ALA A 13 19.61 -11.41 -16.15
CA ALA A 13 19.63 -10.98 -14.77
C ALA A 13 19.63 -12.23 -13.88
N TYR A 14 20.74 -12.46 -13.18
CA TYR A 14 20.84 -13.51 -12.18
C TYR A 14 19.78 -13.30 -11.10
N ARG A 15 18.77 -14.17 -11.07
CA ARG A 15 17.84 -14.25 -9.94
C ARG A 15 18.50 -15.18 -8.93
N SER A 16 18.96 -14.62 -7.81
CA SER A 16 19.43 -15.44 -6.69
C SER A 16 18.36 -16.46 -6.36
N ALA A 17 18.74 -17.74 -6.25
CA ALA A 17 17.84 -18.78 -5.83
C ALA A 17 17.57 -18.59 -4.33
N THR A 18 16.65 -17.70 -3.99
CA THR A 18 16.32 -17.43 -2.59
C THR A 18 15.61 -18.64 -2.02
N THR A 19 16.19 -19.25 -0.98
CA THR A 19 15.55 -20.39 -0.29
C THR A 19 14.35 -19.87 0.49
N ALA A 20 13.19 -20.50 0.29
CA ALA A 20 11.92 -20.10 0.88
C ALA A 20 11.37 -21.21 1.77
N ASP A 21 12.15 -21.54 2.81
CA ASP A 21 11.78 -22.52 3.85
C ASP A 21 10.84 -21.92 4.92
N SER A 22 10.52 -20.62 4.84
CA SER A 22 9.65 -19.99 5.82
C SER A 22 8.22 -20.51 5.70
N HIS A 23 7.51 -20.56 6.82
CA HIS A 23 6.07 -20.83 6.87
C HIS A 23 5.21 -19.58 6.58
N ILE A 24 5.85 -18.44 6.29
CA ILE A 24 5.17 -17.15 6.14
C ILE A 24 4.70 -16.98 4.69
N VAL A 25 3.40 -16.75 4.53
CA VAL A 25 2.75 -16.40 3.28
C VAL A 25 2.24 -14.97 3.37
N VAL A 26 2.47 -14.21 2.31
CA VAL A 26 2.11 -12.80 2.20
C VAL A 26 1.08 -12.66 1.10
N ASN A 27 -0.10 -12.18 1.49
CA ASN A 27 -1.22 -11.87 0.62
C ASN A 27 -1.09 -10.42 0.16
N VAL A 28 -1.07 -10.20 -1.15
CA VAL A 28 -0.80 -8.90 -1.74
C VAL A 28 -1.79 -8.55 -2.84
N TRP A 29 -2.01 -7.26 -3.01
CA TRP A 29 -2.57 -6.69 -4.23
C TRP A 29 -1.43 -6.40 -5.21
N VAL A 30 -1.53 -6.86 -6.46
CA VAL A 30 -0.47 -6.72 -7.46
C VAL A 30 -0.88 -5.69 -8.50
N ASP A 31 0.06 -4.84 -8.93
CA ASP A 31 -0.11 -4.03 -10.13
C ASP A 31 -0.05 -4.92 -11.38
N SER A 32 -1.15 -5.63 -11.65
CA SER A 32 -1.23 -6.56 -12.76
C SER A 32 -1.20 -5.84 -14.10
N GLY A 33 -1.51 -4.54 -14.14
CA GLY A 33 -1.69 -3.74 -15.36
C GLY A 33 -2.81 -4.25 -16.27
N ILE A 34 -3.63 -5.18 -15.79
CA ILE A 34 -4.67 -5.88 -16.53
C ILE A 34 -5.97 -5.66 -15.77
N SER A 35 -6.91 -4.92 -16.37
CA SER A 35 -8.13 -4.46 -15.68
C SER A 35 -9.08 -5.58 -15.24
N HIS A 36 -8.97 -6.78 -15.81
CA HIS A 36 -9.81 -7.94 -15.52
C HIS A 36 -9.13 -8.98 -14.60
N LEU A 37 -7.94 -8.65 -14.09
CA LEU A 37 -7.16 -9.52 -13.22
C LEU A 37 -6.93 -8.78 -11.91
N ASP A 38 -8.00 -8.73 -11.14
CA ASP A 38 -8.11 -8.17 -9.80
C ASP A 38 -8.10 -9.30 -8.75
N GLY A 39 -7.75 -8.94 -7.51
CA GLY A 39 -7.78 -9.86 -6.38
C GLY A 39 -6.49 -9.93 -5.57
N ILE A 40 -6.47 -10.90 -4.66
CA ILE A 40 -5.38 -11.13 -3.72
C ILE A 40 -4.52 -12.28 -4.25
N PHE A 41 -3.23 -12.03 -4.35
CA PHE A 41 -2.24 -13.03 -4.75
C PHE A 41 -1.37 -13.39 -3.55
N SER A 42 -1.12 -14.69 -3.37
CA SER A 42 -0.34 -15.21 -2.25
C SER A 42 1.07 -15.56 -2.70
N TYR A 43 2.06 -15.11 -1.93
CA TYR A 43 3.48 -15.36 -2.18
C TYR A 43 4.18 -15.86 -0.91
N ARG A 44 5.25 -16.66 -1.08
CA ARG A 44 6.09 -17.09 0.03
C ARG A 44 7.09 -16.01 0.39
N CYS A 45 7.20 -15.70 1.69
CA CYS A 45 8.25 -14.82 2.20
C CYS A 45 9.59 -15.57 2.25
N PRO A 46 10.65 -15.08 1.58
CA PRO A 46 11.98 -15.65 1.79
C PRO A 46 12.52 -15.31 3.18
N ASN A 47 13.43 -16.15 3.69
CA ASN A 47 13.98 -16.00 5.04
C ASN A 47 14.68 -14.64 5.27
N GLU A 48 15.28 -14.07 4.23
CA GLU A 48 16.01 -12.79 4.26
C GLU A 48 15.12 -11.55 4.46
N LEU A 49 13.81 -11.69 4.18
CA LEU A 49 12.82 -10.62 4.27
C LEU A 49 11.92 -10.75 5.51
N ILE A 50 12.08 -11.80 6.31
CA ILE A 50 11.37 -11.95 7.58
C ILE A 50 11.69 -10.76 8.49
N GLY A 51 10.66 -10.15 9.07
CA GLY A 51 10.78 -8.96 9.92
C GLY A 51 10.95 -7.63 9.16
N LYS A 52 11.15 -7.64 7.83
CA LYS A 52 11.19 -6.43 6.98
C LYS A 52 9.88 -6.14 6.26
N ILE A 53 8.96 -7.10 6.27
CA ILE A 53 7.66 -6.99 5.62
C ILE A 53 6.60 -6.77 6.70
N SER A 54 5.80 -5.73 6.53
CA SER A 54 4.59 -5.49 7.31
C SER A 54 3.39 -5.22 6.40
N ILE A 55 2.19 -5.20 6.98
CA ILE A 55 0.97 -4.75 6.29
C ILE A 55 1.22 -3.36 5.69
N GLY A 56 0.82 -3.18 4.42
CA GLY A 56 1.00 -1.97 3.63
C GLY A 56 2.42 -1.72 3.12
N SER A 57 3.35 -2.68 3.27
CA SER A 57 4.66 -2.61 2.61
C SER A 57 4.52 -2.74 1.09
N ARG A 58 5.36 -2.02 0.35
CA ARG A 58 5.50 -2.20 -1.11
C ARG A 58 6.55 -3.26 -1.41
N LEU A 59 6.17 -4.26 -2.20
CA LEU A 59 7.00 -5.39 -2.59
C LEU A 59 7.19 -5.43 -4.10
N LYS A 60 8.24 -6.12 -4.52
CA LYS A 60 8.43 -6.56 -5.89
C LYS A 60 8.19 -8.07 -5.95
N VAL A 61 7.23 -8.49 -6.77
CA VAL A 61 6.82 -9.89 -6.86
C VAL A 61 6.83 -10.38 -8.31
N PRO A 62 7.10 -11.68 -8.55
CA PRO A 62 7.00 -12.24 -9.88
C PRO A 62 5.53 -12.42 -10.27
N PHE A 63 5.12 -11.78 -11.36
CA PHE A 63 3.78 -11.89 -11.91
C PHE A 63 3.85 -12.29 -13.39
N ASN A 64 3.37 -13.49 -13.70
CA ASN A 64 3.61 -14.15 -14.99
C ASN A 64 5.12 -14.14 -15.37
N SER A 65 5.50 -13.55 -16.51
CA SER A 65 6.88 -13.47 -17.01
C SER A 65 7.60 -12.16 -16.66
N ARG A 66 7.00 -11.31 -15.82
CA ARG A 66 7.58 -10.02 -15.39
C ARG A 66 7.58 -9.89 -13.88
N SER A 67 8.21 -8.83 -13.40
CA SER A 67 8.16 -8.43 -11.99
C SER A 67 7.25 -7.22 -11.87
N CYS A 68 6.30 -7.27 -10.93
CA CYS A 68 5.33 -6.20 -10.69
C CYS A 68 5.51 -5.63 -9.28
N GLU A 69 5.06 -4.39 -9.08
CA GLU A 69 4.85 -3.85 -7.75
C GLU A 69 3.64 -4.53 -7.11
N ALA A 70 3.70 -4.73 -5.80
CA ALA A 70 2.59 -5.24 -5.02
C ALA A 70 2.53 -4.56 -3.65
N LEU A 71 1.33 -4.50 -3.07
CA LEU A 71 1.08 -3.95 -1.74
C LEU A 71 0.62 -5.07 -0.81
N VAL A 72 1.24 -5.18 0.37
CA VAL A 72 0.88 -6.19 1.36
C VAL A 72 -0.47 -5.88 1.99
N VAL A 73 -1.40 -6.81 1.87
CA VAL A 73 -2.74 -6.76 2.46
C VAL A 73 -2.76 -7.50 3.78
N GLU A 74 -2.16 -8.69 3.82
CA GLU A 74 -2.22 -9.59 4.96
C GLU A 74 -0.96 -10.48 4.99
N ILE A 75 -0.55 -10.89 6.18
CA ILE A 75 0.57 -11.81 6.41
C ILE A 75 0.02 -12.95 7.26
N ILE A 76 0.16 -14.17 6.76
CA ILE A 76 -0.31 -15.39 7.43
C ILE A 76 0.87 -16.37 7.62
N GLU A 77 0.80 -17.16 8.68
CA GLU A 77 1.70 -18.29 8.89
C GLU A 77 0.94 -19.58 8.56
N THR A 78 1.46 -20.37 7.62
CA THR A 78 0.84 -21.62 7.19
C THR A 78 1.84 -22.77 7.16
N ASN A 79 1.41 -23.89 7.72
CA ASN A 79 2.13 -25.16 7.68
C ASN A 79 1.78 -25.98 6.41
N GLU A 80 0.98 -25.42 5.50
CA GLU A 80 0.65 -26.06 4.24
C GLU A 80 1.90 -26.06 3.32
N MET A 81 2.71 -27.11 3.46
CA MET A 81 3.85 -27.40 2.57
C MET A 81 3.43 -27.76 1.14
N THR A 82 2.13 -27.96 0.89
CA THR A 82 1.57 -28.51 -0.35
C THR A 82 1.24 -27.47 -1.43
N GLN A 83 1.13 -26.17 -1.10
CA GLN A 83 0.94 -25.12 -2.11
C GLN A 83 2.28 -24.54 -2.55
N GLN A 84 2.58 -24.70 -3.84
CA GLN A 84 3.78 -24.13 -4.45
C GLN A 84 3.57 -22.64 -4.71
N PHE A 85 3.80 -21.82 -3.68
CA PHE A 85 3.77 -20.36 -3.81
C PHE A 85 5.03 -19.86 -4.53
N LYS A 86 4.86 -18.82 -5.35
CA LYS A 86 6.01 -18.06 -5.87
C LYS A 86 6.65 -17.26 -4.74
N ILE A 87 7.94 -16.98 -4.87
CA ILE A 87 8.75 -16.29 -3.84
C ILE A 87 8.76 -14.79 -4.10
N ILE A 88 8.68 -13.97 -3.05
CA ILE A 88 8.83 -12.51 -3.12
C ILE A 88 10.25 -12.15 -3.57
N GLU A 89 10.41 -11.22 -4.52
CA GLU A 89 11.73 -10.85 -5.05
C GLU A 89 12.48 -9.88 -4.13
N SER A 90 11.80 -8.83 -3.65
CA SER A 90 12.41 -7.81 -2.80
C SER A 90 11.36 -6.88 -2.16
N VAL A 91 11.74 -6.19 -1.10
CA VAL A 91 10.99 -5.06 -0.51
C VAL A 91 11.41 -3.77 -1.22
N LEU A 92 10.45 -2.96 -1.67
CA LEU A 92 10.74 -1.73 -2.43
C LEU A 92 11.04 -0.53 -1.55
N GLY A 93 10.57 -0.52 -0.29
CA GLY A 93 10.81 0.52 0.71
C GLY A 93 10.54 -0.02 2.11
N GLU A 94 11.28 0.48 3.10
CA GLU A 94 11.19 0.02 4.49
C GLU A 94 9.97 0.58 5.22
N ILE A 95 9.43 1.70 4.73
CA ILE A 95 8.30 2.39 5.34
C ILE A 95 6.99 1.87 4.73
N PRO A 96 6.07 1.34 5.54
CA PRO A 96 4.76 0.92 5.06
C PRO A 96 3.95 2.12 4.60
N VAL A 97 3.36 2.04 3.41
CA VAL A 97 2.65 3.19 2.81
C VAL A 97 1.17 3.23 3.20
N ALA A 98 0.63 2.12 3.68
CA ALA A 98 -0.75 1.99 4.14
C ALA A 98 -0.79 1.24 5.47
N ASN A 99 -1.81 1.51 6.27
CA ASN A 99 -2.15 0.67 7.43
C ASN A 99 -3.38 -0.18 7.10
N SER A 100 -3.76 -1.09 8.01
CA SER A 100 -4.91 -1.98 7.80
C SER A 100 -6.22 -1.22 7.56
N ALA A 101 -6.42 -0.07 8.20
CA ALA A 101 -7.63 0.74 8.03
C ALA A 101 -7.72 1.35 6.62
N VAL A 102 -6.60 1.84 6.07
CA VAL A 102 -6.54 2.34 4.68
C VAL A 102 -6.77 1.21 3.69
N ILE A 103 -6.19 0.03 3.94
CA ILE A 103 -6.40 -1.16 3.10
C ILE A 103 -7.87 -1.58 3.13
N GLU A 104 -8.50 -1.63 4.31
CA GLU A 104 -9.93 -1.94 4.44
C GLU A 104 -10.80 -0.89 3.72
N PHE A 105 -10.49 0.39 3.87
CA PHE A 105 -11.18 1.47 3.15
C PHE A 105 -11.12 1.28 1.63
N TYR A 106 -9.94 1.03 1.06
CA TYR A 106 -9.80 0.81 -0.38
C TYR A 106 -10.45 -0.49 -0.86
N LYS A 107 -10.48 -1.53 -0.01
CA LYS A 107 -11.22 -2.76 -0.28
C LYS A 107 -12.73 -2.49 -0.40
N LEU A 108 -13.31 -1.73 0.52
CA LEU A 108 -14.74 -1.35 0.47
C LEU A 108 -15.04 -0.44 -0.73
N MET A 109 -14.14 0.49 -1.06
CA MET A 109 -14.28 1.34 -2.25
C MET A 109 -14.23 0.52 -3.54
N ALA A 110 -13.33 -0.45 -3.63
CA ALA A 110 -13.23 -1.37 -4.76
C ALA A 110 -14.52 -2.15 -4.98
N GLU A 111 -15.10 -2.67 -3.89
CA GLU A 111 -16.40 -3.36 -3.91
C GLU A 111 -17.54 -2.43 -4.34
N TYR A 112 -17.61 -1.21 -3.78
CA TYR A 112 -18.65 -0.24 -4.09
C TYR A 112 -18.60 0.24 -5.55
N TRP A 113 -17.41 0.48 -6.09
CA TRP A 113 -17.20 0.99 -7.45
C TRP A 113 -16.95 -0.11 -8.50
N ALA A 114 -17.03 -1.40 -8.11
CA ALA A 114 -16.70 -2.54 -8.97
C ALA A 114 -15.35 -2.36 -9.70
N SER A 115 -14.33 -1.95 -8.96
CA SER A 115 -12.99 -1.63 -9.46
C SER A 115 -11.92 -2.48 -8.76
N ASP A 116 -10.74 -2.58 -9.36
CA ASP A 116 -9.57 -3.18 -8.71
C ASP A 116 -9.06 -2.30 -7.54
N ALA A 117 -8.83 -2.92 -6.39
CA ALA A 117 -8.40 -2.23 -5.18
C ALA A 117 -7.00 -1.64 -5.30
N TYR A 118 -6.08 -2.34 -5.97
CA TYR A 118 -4.73 -1.81 -6.24
C TYR A 118 -4.82 -0.54 -7.11
N SER A 119 -5.68 -0.58 -8.12
CA SER A 119 -5.91 0.53 -9.02
C SER A 119 -6.51 1.76 -8.35
N LEU A 120 -7.24 1.62 -7.25
CA LEU A 120 -7.71 2.77 -6.46
C LEU A 120 -6.62 3.31 -5.52
N ILE A 121 -5.96 2.42 -4.77
CA ILE A 121 -4.96 2.84 -3.77
C ILE A 121 -3.74 3.51 -4.42
N LYS A 122 -3.36 3.12 -5.64
CA LYS A 122 -2.26 3.77 -6.38
C LYS A 122 -2.53 5.25 -6.70
N PHE A 123 -3.80 5.65 -6.79
CA PHE A 123 -4.17 7.06 -6.95
C PHE A 123 -4.25 7.81 -5.63
N GLY A 124 -4.60 7.11 -4.55
CA GLY A 124 -4.67 7.69 -3.22
C GLY A 124 -3.32 7.88 -2.53
N ILE A 125 -2.37 6.98 -2.81
CA ILE A 125 -1.05 6.95 -2.17
C ILE A 125 0.02 7.27 -3.22
N PRO A 126 0.74 8.40 -3.08
CA PRO A 126 1.81 8.76 -4.00
C PRO A 126 2.87 7.68 -4.18
N SER A 127 3.53 7.72 -5.35
CA SER A 127 4.67 6.85 -5.62
C SER A 127 5.83 7.14 -4.66
N ARG A 128 6.67 6.12 -4.41
CA ARG A 128 7.80 6.20 -3.50
C ARG A 128 8.83 7.24 -3.97
N VAL A 129 9.33 8.05 -3.04
CA VAL A 129 10.46 8.98 -3.29
C VAL A 129 11.66 8.55 -2.43
N ALA A 130 12.53 7.72 -3.00
CA ALA A 130 13.63 7.08 -2.27
C ALA A 130 14.64 8.07 -1.65
N SER A 131 14.77 9.29 -2.17
CA SER A 131 15.62 10.32 -1.58
C SER A 131 15.09 10.85 -0.25
N VAL A 132 13.77 10.90 -0.09
CA VAL A 132 13.11 11.41 1.12
C VAL A 132 13.21 10.39 2.24
N GLU A 133 12.98 9.11 1.95
CA GLU A 133 13.02 8.03 2.95
C GLU A 133 14.35 7.93 3.69
N LYS A 134 15.48 8.27 3.07
CA LYS A 134 16.80 8.26 3.75
C LYS A 134 16.87 9.18 4.97
N ASN A 135 16.03 10.20 5.02
CA ASN A 135 16.01 11.20 6.09
C ASN A 135 14.87 10.95 7.09
N VAL A 136 14.07 9.90 6.88
CA VAL A 136 12.93 9.56 7.73
C VAL A 136 13.30 8.29 8.48
N GLU A 137 13.44 8.38 9.80
CA GLU A 137 13.55 7.16 10.59
C GLU A 137 12.20 6.43 10.58
N PRO A 138 12.19 5.10 10.42
CA PRO A 138 10.96 4.31 10.44
C PRO A 138 10.37 4.33 11.85
N SER A 139 9.62 5.38 12.18
CA SER A 139 8.78 5.40 13.36
C SER A 139 7.54 4.57 13.04
N ILE A 140 7.35 3.47 13.75
CA ILE A 140 6.07 2.78 13.80
C ILE A 140 5.09 3.83 14.33
N LEU A 141 4.17 4.31 13.47
CA LEU A 141 3.00 5.04 13.91
C LEU A 141 2.14 4.03 14.66
N GLU A 142 2.52 3.67 15.88
CA GLU A 142 1.62 2.94 16.74
C GLU A 142 0.38 3.83 16.88
N PRO A 143 -0.83 3.31 16.61
CA PRO A 143 -2.04 4.04 16.97
C PRO A 143 -1.89 4.34 18.45
N ASP A 144 -1.88 5.61 18.82
CA ASP A 144 -1.57 6.04 20.18
C ASP A 144 -2.52 5.33 21.15
N LYS A 145 -2.06 4.22 21.76
CA LYS A 145 -2.87 3.42 22.69
C LYS A 145 -3.15 4.22 23.97
N ARG A 146 -2.50 5.38 24.16
CA ARG A 146 -2.74 6.32 25.26
C ARG A 146 -3.77 7.39 24.90
N ALA A 147 -4.23 7.46 23.66
CA ALA A 147 -5.39 8.25 23.30
C ALA A 147 -6.67 7.46 23.62
N ILE A 148 -6.97 7.26 24.90
CA ILE A 148 -8.37 7.49 25.31
C ILE A 148 -8.63 8.90 24.79
N PRO A 149 -9.58 9.12 23.85
CA PRO A 149 -9.79 10.44 23.30
C PRO A 149 -10.24 11.31 24.47
N ASN A 150 -9.29 12.01 25.08
CA ASN A 150 -9.61 13.07 25.99
C ASN A 150 -10.44 14.01 25.13
N LYS A 151 -11.59 14.47 25.63
CA LYS A 151 -12.55 15.29 24.86
C LYS A 151 -11.94 16.58 24.26
N ARG A 152 -10.66 16.84 24.55
CA ARG A 152 -9.82 17.98 24.21
C ARG A 152 -8.64 17.65 23.27
N SER A 153 -8.40 16.39 22.88
CA SER A 153 -7.37 16.10 21.86
C SER A 153 -7.85 16.56 20.48
N PRO A 154 -7.00 17.23 19.67
CA PRO A 154 -7.39 17.67 18.34
C PRO A 154 -7.80 16.46 17.49
N GLN A 155 -9.04 16.46 17.00
CA GLN A 155 -9.52 15.47 16.06
C GLN A 155 -9.36 16.03 14.64
N ASN A 156 -8.52 15.37 13.85
CA ASN A 156 -8.34 15.70 12.45
C ASN A 156 -9.32 14.86 11.62
N TYR A 157 -10.16 15.54 10.85
CA TYR A 157 -11.08 14.92 9.90
C TYR A 157 -10.71 15.38 8.49
N PHE A 158 -10.65 14.44 7.56
CA PHE A 158 -10.52 14.72 6.14
C PHE A 158 -11.87 14.48 5.49
N MET A 159 -12.42 15.48 4.80
CA MET A 159 -13.71 15.40 4.14
C MET A 159 -13.53 15.65 2.64
N MET A 160 -14.14 14.81 1.82
CA MET A 160 -14.24 15.04 0.39
C MET A 160 -15.52 15.84 0.11
N HIS A 161 -15.40 16.93 -0.63
CA HIS A 161 -16.55 17.75 -0.97
C HIS A 161 -17.46 17.07 -1.98
N THR A 162 -18.78 17.28 -1.83
CA THR A 162 -19.76 16.76 -2.79
C THR A 162 -19.64 17.53 -4.11
N PRO A 163 -19.61 16.86 -5.28
CA PRO A 163 -19.44 17.54 -6.57
C PRO A 163 -20.49 18.62 -6.91
N HIS A 164 -21.66 18.60 -6.26
CA HIS A 164 -22.79 19.49 -6.53
C HIS A 164 -23.07 20.52 -5.42
N LYS A 165 -22.22 20.58 -4.40
CA LYS A 165 -22.29 21.61 -3.34
C LYS A 165 -21.00 22.42 -3.34
N SER A 166 -21.11 23.70 -3.02
CA SER A 166 -19.94 24.53 -2.78
C SER A 166 -19.21 24.02 -1.53
N ALA A 167 -17.89 23.88 -1.60
CA ALA A 167 -17.05 23.52 -0.47
C ALA A 167 -17.30 24.43 0.73
N TYR A 168 -17.46 25.74 0.50
CA TYR A 168 -17.77 26.70 1.56
C TYR A 168 -19.12 26.43 2.21
N SER A 169 -20.15 26.04 1.45
CA SER A 169 -21.46 25.71 2.00
C SER A 169 -21.40 24.49 2.92
N GLU A 170 -20.64 23.46 2.53
CA GLU A 170 -20.44 22.28 3.38
C GLU A 170 -19.62 22.59 4.63
N ILE A 171 -18.56 23.40 4.50
CA ILE A 171 -17.77 23.86 5.64
C ILE A 171 -18.64 24.66 6.61
N VAL A 172 -19.53 25.51 6.11
CA VAL A 172 -20.49 26.27 6.93
C VAL A 172 -21.51 25.34 7.60
N GLU A 173 -22.08 24.36 6.88
CA GLU A 173 -22.98 23.34 7.45
C GLU A 173 -22.30 22.60 8.61
N LEU A 174 -21.04 22.18 8.42
CA LEU A 174 -20.24 21.51 9.44
C LEU A 174 -19.94 22.43 10.64
N ALA A 175 -19.61 23.69 10.39
CA ALA A 175 -19.36 24.67 11.44
C ALA A 175 -20.63 24.90 12.28
N ILE A 176 -21.80 25.05 11.64
CA ILE A 176 -23.10 25.21 12.31
C ILE A 176 -23.42 23.98 13.18
N GLU A 177 -23.12 22.78 12.70
CA GLU A 177 -23.31 21.55 13.48
C GLU A 177 -22.38 21.53 14.71
N LYS A 178 -21.10 21.89 14.55
CA LYS A 178 -20.13 21.95 15.64
C LYS A 178 -20.43 23.06 16.64
N MET A 179 -21.03 24.17 16.21
CA MET A 179 -21.47 25.27 17.08
C MET A 179 -22.47 24.80 18.15
N LYS A 180 -23.26 23.76 17.89
CA LYS A 180 -24.18 23.17 18.89
C LYS A 180 -23.44 22.57 20.09
N ASN A 181 -22.18 22.18 19.90
CA ASN A 181 -21.34 21.53 20.92
C ASN A 181 -20.37 22.49 21.61
N GLY A 182 -20.29 23.76 21.17
CA GLY A 182 -19.42 24.78 21.73
C GLY A 182 -19.03 25.87 20.72
N SER A 183 -18.32 26.89 21.20
CA SER A 183 -17.77 27.95 20.35
C SER A 183 -16.83 27.37 19.28
N THR A 184 -17.13 27.65 18.01
CA THR A 184 -16.37 27.12 16.86
C THR A 184 -15.64 28.27 16.16
N LEU A 185 -14.33 28.12 15.94
CA LEU A 185 -13.50 29.03 15.14
C LEU A 185 -13.27 28.39 13.76
N LEU A 186 -13.58 29.13 12.70
CA LEU A 186 -13.33 28.69 11.32
C LEU A 186 -12.12 29.42 10.76
N LEU A 187 -11.11 28.68 10.34
CA LEU A 187 -9.93 29.20 9.62
C LEU A 187 -10.02 28.71 8.17
N LEU A 188 -10.18 29.65 7.23
CA LEU A 188 -10.21 29.37 5.80
C LEU A 188 -8.91 29.88 5.17
N PRO A 189 -8.31 29.15 4.22
CA PRO A 189 -7.26 29.73 3.39
C PRO A 189 -7.82 30.88 2.54
N ASP A 190 -7.00 31.91 2.31
CA ASP A 190 -7.31 33.04 1.42
C ASP A 190 -7.57 32.59 -0.04
#